data_AF-A0A2D6JMI0-F1
#
_entry.id   AF-A0A2D6JMI0-F1
#
_cell.length_a   1.000
_cell.length_b   1.000
_cell.length_c   1.000
_cell.angle_alpha   90.00
_cell.angle_beta   90.00
_cell.angle_gamma   90.00
#
_symmetry.space_group_name_H-M   'P 1'
#
loop_
_entity.id
_entity.type
_entity.pdbx_description
1 polymer ?
#
loop_
_entity_poly.entity_id
_entity_poly.type
_entity_poly.pdbx_seq_one_letter_code
_entity_poly.pdbx_strand_id
1 'polypeptide(L)'
;MGIQKMDSPPFKRDFQLDEEQLKSLLVQEGFEEFRASTDRDVGCVSSINRFRKGKEVYTSSKEIHIFLTKNPTLNRVANNFFLNEKLSSQNSVPPLMSESIIASLLFANNSVDFESLGPKLVLSHAYSVIFTDDKFMEKYSERLDSLLKREIITEDQYILYRYDHELRSFINNYRVTNDLEELDEDGFAEMFRKIKEREKRIIEEKSEAYENQIREIKKDTTREKDRNRQLSQNNTEMKKENKKLKEEQSMLVDKTARQEKFINFILASFVFVALIGLNITIESLSEAYKKSGYSNFVIPVYAVGSIIIYIKGVPFFKIVTFIKKKLKID
;
A
#
# COMPACT_ATOMS: atom_id res chain seq x y z
N MET A 1 5.02 28.93 21.88
CA MET A 1 4.19 28.79 23.09
C MET A 1 5.08 28.14 24.14
N GLY A 2 5.51 28.88 25.17
CA GLY A 2 6.38 28.33 26.22
C GLY A 2 5.54 27.89 27.41
N ILE A 3 5.82 26.72 27.97
CA ILE A 3 5.25 26.28 29.25
C ILE A 3 6.26 26.67 30.32
N GLN A 4 5.81 27.39 31.35
CA GLN A 4 6.67 27.84 32.45
C GLN A 4 6.21 27.19 33.76
N LYS A 5 7.17 26.67 34.54
CA LYS A 5 6.91 26.25 35.91
C LYS A 5 6.75 27.49 36.78
N MET A 6 5.69 27.53 37.58
CA MET A 6 5.39 28.66 38.46
C MET A 6 5.38 28.20 39.91
N ASP A 7 6.06 28.95 40.77
CA ASP A 7 5.97 28.77 42.23
C ASP A 7 4.63 29.30 42.73
N SER A 8 4.08 28.69 43.81
CA SER A 8 2.76 29.05 44.34
C SER A 8 2.62 30.56 44.57
N PRO A 9 1.51 31.19 44.13
CA PRO A 9 1.34 32.62 44.25
C PRO A 9 1.15 33.00 45.72
N PRO A 10 1.52 34.23 46.11
CA PRO A 10 1.25 34.72 47.45
C PRO A 10 -0.25 34.64 47.76
N PHE A 11 -0.55 34.32 49.01
CA PHE A 11 -1.92 34.16 49.47
C PHE A 11 -2.72 35.46 49.26
N LYS A 12 -3.87 35.35 48.59
CA LYS A 12 -4.83 36.45 48.39
C LYS A 12 -6.22 35.94 48.71
N ARG A 13 -6.86 36.57 49.69
CA ARG A 13 -8.17 36.17 50.23
C ARG A 13 -9.29 36.24 49.18
N ASP A 14 -9.21 37.20 48.26
CA ASP A 14 -10.22 37.46 47.22
C ASP A 14 -10.39 36.32 46.21
N PHE A 15 -9.43 35.38 46.13
CA PHE A 15 -9.45 34.25 45.19
C PHE A 15 -9.19 32.91 45.89
N GLN A 16 -9.46 32.85 47.20
CA GLN A 16 -9.32 31.63 47.98
C GLN A 16 -10.46 30.66 47.67
N LEU A 17 -10.12 29.37 47.48
CA LEU A 17 -11.12 28.30 47.41
C LEU A 17 -11.56 27.89 48.82
N ASP A 18 -12.73 27.28 48.93
CA ASP A 18 -13.09 26.53 50.14
C ASP A 18 -12.24 25.24 50.20
N GLU A 19 -11.05 25.38 50.82
CA GLU A 19 -10.07 24.30 50.95
C GLU A 19 -10.57 23.16 51.84
N GLU A 20 -11.41 23.47 52.84
CA GLU A 20 -11.99 22.46 53.73
C GLU A 20 -13.05 21.62 53.00
N GLN A 21 -13.91 22.28 52.21
CA GLN A 21 -14.87 21.57 51.38
C GLN A 21 -14.17 20.69 50.35
N LEU A 22 -13.15 21.21 49.63
CA LEU A 22 -12.38 20.42 48.68
C LEU A 22 -11.67 19.23 49.36
N LYS A 23 -11.08 19.45 50.53
CA LYS A 23 -10.43 18.40 51.32
C LYS A 23 -11.43 17.31 51.72
N SER A 24 -12.63 17.71 52.18
CA SER A 24 -13.67 16.75 52.55
C SER A 24 -14.11 15.87 51.38
N LEU A 25 -14.22 16.43 50.17
CA LEU A 25 -14.56 15.68 48.96
C LEU A 25 -13.44 14.70 48.57
N LEU A 26 -12.17 15.09 48.73
CA LEU A 26 -11.04 14.20 48.49
C LEU A 26 -11.01 13.04 49.50
N VAL A 27 -11.28 13.31 50.78
CA VAL A 27 -11.34 12.28 51.83
C VAL A 27 -12.46 11.27 51.55
N GLN A 28 -13.63 11.73 51.10
CA GLN A 28 -14.74 10.85 50.68
C GLN A 28 -14.35 9.92 49.53
N GLU A 29 -13.43 10.34 48.68
CA GLU A 29 -12.92 9.60 47.52
C GLU A 29 -11.67 8.77 47.84
N GLY A 30 -11.37 8.59 49.14
CA GLY A 30 -10.34 7.68 49.64
C GLY A 30 -8.99 8.32 49.94
N PHE A 31 -8.88 9.65 49.97
CA PHE A 31 -7.68 10.33 50.45
C PHE A 31 -7.61 10.28 51.98
N GLU A 32 -6.40 10.20 52.53
CA GLU A 32 -6.19 10.27 53.97
C GLU A 32 -6.33 11.71 54.49
N GLU A 33 -7.17 11.91 55.51
CA GLU A 33 -7.54 13.22 56.06
C GLU A 33 -6.38 13.98 56.71
N PHE A 34 -5.52 13.28 57.44
CA PHE A 34 -4.39 13.87 58.19
C PHE A 34 -3.05 13.72 57.47
N ARG A 35 -3.08 13.41 56.17
CA ARG A 35 -1.87 13.20 55.39
C ARG A 35 -1.42 14.51 54.77
N ALA A 36 -0.18 14.89 55.05
CA ALA A 36 0.44 16.12 54.52
C ALA A 36 0.44 16.22 52.99
N SER A 37 0.35 15.10 52.26
CA SER A 37 0.19 15.13 50.79
C SER A 37 -1.18 15.60 50.36
N THR A 38 -2.24 15.28 51.11
CA THR A 38 -3.61 15.75 50.84
C THR A 38 -3.69 17.27 51.00
N ASP A 39 -3.14 17.81 52.09
CA ASP A 39 -3.09 19.26 52.32
C ASP A 39 -2.28 19.98 51.24
N ARG A 40 -1.17 19.37 50.80
CA ARG A 40 -0.36 19.89 49.70
C ARG A 40 -1.15 19.94 48.40
N ASP A 41 -1.85 18.86 48.05
CA ASP A 41 -2.66 18.80 46.83
C ASP A 41 -3.78 19.86 46.85
N VAL A 42 -4.48 20.00 47.98
CA VAL A 42 -5.49 21.07 48.20
C VAL A 42 -4.87 22.46 48.01
N GLY A 43 -3.71 22.71 48.60
CA GLY A 43 -2.98 23.97 48.45
C GLY A 43 -2.55 24.27 47.01
N CYS A 44 -2.13 23.25 46.25
CA CYS A 44 -1.79 23.37 44.83
C CYS A 44 -3.04 23.69 43.99
N VAL A 45 -4.16 23.02 44.26
CA VAL A 45 -5.44 23.28 43.59
C VAL A 45 -5.91 24.72 43.84
N SER A 46 -5.88 25.15 45.09
CA SER A 46 -6.20 26.52 45.51
C SER A 46 -5.29 27.57 44.85
N SER A 47 -4.01 27.24 44.65
CA SER A 47 -3.04 28.10 43.96
C SER A 47 -3.42 28.38 42.51
N ILE A 48 -3.97 27.39 41.79
CA ILE A 48 -4.45 27.60 40.41
C ILE A 48 -5.60 28.60 40.36
N ASN A 49 -6.55 28.50 41.29
CA ASN A 49 -7.65 29.47 41.33
C ASN A 49 -7.15 30.90 41.54
N ARG A 50 -6.12 31.08 42.39
CA ARG A 50 -5.45 32.36 42.58
C ARG A 50 -4.75 32.86 41.32
N PHE A 51 -4.04 31.99 40.60
CA PHE A 51 -3.43 32.37 39.31
C PHE A 51 -4.46 32.78 38.27
N ARG A 52 -5.57 32.06 38.21
CA ARG A 52 -6.70 32.37 37.33
C ARG A 52 -7.51 33.58 37.82
N LYS A 53 -7.26 34.08 39.02
CA LYS A 53 -7.99 35.19 39.67
C LYS A 53 -9.50 34.95 39.68
N GLY A 54 -9.91 33.68 39.90
CA GLY A 54 -11.30 33.26 39.87
C GLY A 54 -12.00 33.39 38.50
N LYS A 55 -11.25 33.50 37.40
CA LYS A 55 -11.80 33.64 36.04
C LYS A 55 -11.73 32.34 35.26
N GLU A 56 -12.70 32.14 34.38
CA GLU A 56 -12.64 31.11 33.36
C GLU A 56 -11.53 31.42 32.35
N VAL A 57 -10.82 30.37 31.93
CA VAL A 57 -9.75 30.44 30.94
C VAL A 57 -10.20 29.67 29.70
N TYR A 58 -10.07 30.26 28.52
CA TYR A 58 -10.39 29.60 27.25
C TYR A 58 -9.14 29.38 26.43
N THR A 59 -9.21 28.54 25.39
CA THR A 59 -8.07 28.24 24.51
C THR A 59 -7.52 29.49 23.81
N SER A 60 -8.33 30.54 23.65
CA SER A 60 -7.91 31.84 23.10
C SER A 60 -7.28 32.79 24.14
N SER A 61 -7.20 32.39 25.41
CA SER A 61 -6.59 33.21 26.46
C SER A 61 -5.09 33.39 26.22
N LYS A 62 -4.59 34.61 26.48
CA LYS A 62 -3.15 34.92 26.37
C LYS A 62 -2.28 34.11 27.34
N GLU A 63 -2.83 33.79 28.51
CA GLU A 63 -2.17 33.05 29.57
C GLU A 63 -3.09 31.93 30.06
N ILE A 64 -2.54 30.73 30.20
CA ILE A 64 -3.26 29.53 30.65
C ILE A 64 -2.50 28.94 31.83
N HIS A 65 -3.12 28.95 33.01
CA HIS A 65 -2.56 28.33 34.22
C HIS A 65 -3.28 27.02 34.49
N ILE A 66 -2.54 25.93 34.58
CA ILE A 66 -3.06 24.59 34.83
C ILE A 66 -2.22 23.89 35.89
N PHE A 67 -2.85 23.05 36.71
CA PHE A 67 -2.15 22.12 37.57
C PHE A 67 -2.07 20.75 36.90
N LEU A 68 -0.84 20.32 36.65
CA LEU A 68 -0.53 19.01 36.10
C LEU A 68 -0.45 17.98 37.22
N THR A 69 -1.20 16.89 37.08
CA THR A 69 -1.18 15.79 38.06
C THR A 69 -1.26 14.42 37.39
N LYS A 70 -0.59 13.43 37.99
CA LYS A 70 -0.73 12.00 37.64
C LYS A 70 -1.90 11.32 38.35
N ASN A 71 -2.48 11.97 39.36
CA ASN A 71 -3.54 11.39 40.17
C ASN A 71 -4.92 11.62 39.49
N PRO A 72 -5.53 10.57 38.91
CA PRO A 72 -6.80 10.71 38.19
C PRO A 72 -7.96 11.08 39.13
N THR A 73 -7.93 10.61 40.38
CA THR A 73 -8.96 10.93 41.37
C THR A 73 -8.91 12.40 41.75
N LEU A 74 -7.71 12.94 42.03
CA LEU A 74 -7.53 14.37 42.30
C LEU A 74 -8.00 15.22 41.13
N ASN A 75 -7.62 14.84 39.90
CA ASN A 75 -8.03 15.54 38.68
C ASN A 75 -9.56 15.63 38.57
N ARG A 76 -10.24 14.48 38.70
CA ARG A 76 -11.71 14.41 38.61
C ARG A 76 -12.39 15.21 39.71
N VAL A 77 -12.02 14.99 40.97
CA VAL A 77 -12.67 15.62 42.13
C VAL A 77 -12.50 17.13 42.08
N ALA A 78 -11.27 17.61 41.84
CA ALA A 78 -11.03 19.04 41.76
C ALA A 78 -11.73 19.68 40.57
N ASN A 79 -11.67 19.12 39.35
CA ASN A 79 -12.37 19.70 38.21
C ASN A 79 -13.89 19.75 38.41
N ASN A 80 -14.48 18.71 39.02
CA ASN A 80 -15.90 18.71 39.39
C ASN A 80 -16.22 19.79 40.44
N PHE A 81 -15.34 19.98 41.44
CA PHE A 81 -15.48 21.04 42.42
C PHE A 81 -15.51 22.42 41.74
N PHE A 82 -14.58 22.72 40.83
CA PHE A 82 -14.58 23.99 40.09
C PHE A 82 -15.84 24.20 39.23
N LEU A 83 -16.39 23.15 38.64
CA LEU A 83 -17.65 23.22 37.89
C LEU A 83 -18.84 23.52 38.82
N ASN A 84 -18.91 22.83 39.96
CA ASN A 84 -20.00 22.99 40.94
C ASN A 84 -20.00 24.38 41.58
N GLU A 85 -18.82 24.89 41.92
CA GLU A 85 -18.62 26.24 42.47
C GLU A 85 -18.72 27.34 41.41
N LYS A 86 -19.03 27.00 40.15
CA LYS A 86 -19.15 27.93 39.01
C LYS A 86 -17.89 28.78 38.78
N LEU A 87 -16.73 28.22 39.12
CA LEU A 87 -15.42 28.81 38.88
C LEU A 87 -14.82 28.40 37.52
N SER A 88 -15.46 27.44 36.86
CA SER A 88 -15.15 26.95 35.51
C SER A 88 -16.45 26.53 34.82
N SER A 89 -16.46 26.58 33.48
CA SER A 89 -17.54 26.03 32.65
C SER A 89 -17.06 24.83 31.84
N GLN A 90 -18.00 24.04 31.30
CA GLN A 90 -17.67 22.87 30.45
C GLN A 90 -16.86 23.23 29.21
N ASN A 91 -16.96 24.49 28.72
CA ASN A 91 -16.23 24.97 27.55
C ASN A 91 -14.90 25.66 27.90
N SER A 92 -14.58 25.79 29.19
CA SER A 92 -13.34 26.38 29.66
C SER A 92 -12.23 25.34 29.78
N VAL A 93 -10.99 25.79 29.71
CA VAL A 93 -9.79 24.98 29.93
C VAL A 93 -9.81 24.50 31.39
N PRO A 94 -9.83 23.18 31.66
CA PRO A 94 -9.93 22.68 33.02
C PRO A 94 -8.73 23.14 33.88
N PRO A 95 -8.95 23.45 35.18
CA PRO A 95 -7.89 23.87 36.09
C PRO A 95 -6.88 22.78 36.38
N LEU A 96 -7.30 21.52 36.37
CA LEU A 96 -6.41 20.38 36.47
C LEU A 96 -6.39 19.58 35.18
N MET A 97 -5.20 19.19 34.73
CA MET A 97 -5.04 18.30 33.59
C MET A 97 -4.13 17.13 33.95
N SER A 98 -4.40 15.98 33.33
CA SER A 98 -3.45 14.88 33.40
C SER A 98 -2.26 15.20 32.50
N GLU A 99 -1.09 14.71 32.89
CA GLU A 99 0.10 14.78 32.04
C GLU A 99 -0.15 14.15 30.67
N SER A 100 -0.93 13.07 30.61
CA SER A 100 -1.30 12.42 29.35
C SER A 100 -2.08 13.32 28.40
N ILE A 101 -3.04 14.11 28.91
CA ILE A 101 -3.82 15.04 28.08
C ILE A 101 -2.95 16.16 27.55
N ILE A 102 -2.07 16.73 28.37
CA ILE A 102 -1.15 17.78 27.92
C ILE A 102 -0.14 17.22 26.91
N ALA A 103 0.38 16.01 27.13
CA ALA A 103 1.23 15.33 26.16
C ALA A 103 0.48 15.10 24.84
N SER A 104 -0.78 14.68 24.87
CA SER A 104 -1.62 14.52 23.66
C SER A 104 -1.93 15.83 22.96
N LEU A 105 -2.14 16.93 23.69
CA LEU A 105 -2.35 18.26 23.12
C LEU A 105 -1.07 18.78 22.46
N LEU A 106 0.08 18.59 23.11
CA LEU A 106 1.38 18.90 22.51
C LEU A 106 1.67 18.00 21.30
N PHE A 107 1.26 16.74 21.32
CA PHE A 107 1.34 15.83 20.18
C PHE A 107 0.49 16.33 19.01
N ALA A 108 -0.78 16.67 19.25
CA ALA A 108 -1.70 17.14 18.22
C ALA A 108 -1.30 18.49 17.59
N ASN A 109 -0.61 19.33 18.34
CA ASN A 109 -0.20 20.66 17.90
C ASN A 109 1.17 20.67 17.18
N ASN A 110 1.88 19.55 17.13
CA ASN A 110 3.14 19.41 16.42
C ASN A 110 2.95 18.66 15.09
N SER A 111 3.29 19.31 13.98
CA SER A 111 3.24 18.77 12.61
C SER A 111 4.42 17.83 12.33
N VAL A 112 4.70 16.89 13.21
CA VAL A 112 5.81 15.95 13.04
C VAL A 112 5.26 14.59 12.63
N ASP A 113 5.79 14.07 11.53
CA ASP A 113 5.38 12.82 10.91
C ASP A 113 5.91 11.63 11.74
N PHE A 114 5.05 11.07 12.60
CA PHE A 114 5.45 10.19 13.71
C PHE A 114 5.14 8.70 13.50
N GLU A 115 4.86 8.23 12.29
CA GLU A 115 4.67 6.79 12.02
C GLU A 115 5.86 5.89 12.47
N SER A 116 7.02 6.49 12.77
CA SER A 116 8.24 5.78 13.18
C SER A 116 8.63 5.88 14.67
N LEU A 117 7.93 6.65 15.51
CA LEU A 117 8.37 6.89 16.91
C LEU A 117 7.56 6.15 17.97
N GLY A 118 8.26 5.42 18.84
CA GLY A 118 7.65 4.68 19.96
C GLY A 118 7.14 5.56 21.12
N PRO A 119 6.21 5.04 21.97
CA PRO A 119 5.52 5.83 23.01
C PRO A 119 6.44 6.54 24.02
N LYS A 120 7.59 5.95 24.35
CA LYS A 120 8.57 6.55 25.27
C LYS A 120 9.26 7.79 24.68
N LEU A 121 9.44 7.82 23.37
CA LEU A 121 10.10 8.91 22.67
C LEU A 121 9.13 10.08 22.48
N VAL A 122 7.84 9.80 22.24
CA VAL A 122 6.75 10.80 22.28
C VAL A 122 6.63 11.44 23.67
N LEU A 123 6.72 10.64 24.73
CA LEU A 123 6.71 11.15 26.10
C LEU A 123 7.97 11.99 26.40
N SER A 124 9.14 11.57 25.94
CA SER A 124 10.40 12.35 26.03
C SER A 124 10.31 13.68 25.28
N HIS A 125 9.68 13.70 24.09
CA HIS A 125 9.36 14.91 23.33
C HIS A 125 8.41 15.85 24.09
N ALA A 126 7.33 15.33 24.67
CA ALA A 126 6.43 16.14 25.48
C ALA A 126 7.15 16.70 26.73
N TYR A 127 7.98 15.89 27.39
CA TYR A 127 8.76 16.30 28.56
C TYR A 127 9.85 17.32 28.23
N SER A 128 10.54 17.24 27.09
CA SER A 128 11.55 18.24 26.70
C SER A 128 10.91 19.61 26.44
N VAL A 129 9.68 19.63 25.93
CA VAL A 129 8.87 20.84 25.71
C VAL A 129 8.29 21.40 27.01
N ILE A 130 7.93 20.54 27.98
CA ILE A 130 7.32 20.95 29.26
C ILE A 130 8.37 21.32 30.33
N PHE A 131 9.53 20.66 30.33
CA PHE A 131 10.53 20.72 31.41
C PHE A 131 11.91 21.14 30.90
N THR A 132 11.99 22.21 30.12
CA THR A 132 13.26 22.93 30.00
C THR A 132 13.33 23.92 31.17
N ASP A 133 14.22 23.64 32.14
CA ASP A 133 14.53 24.59 33.21
C ASP A 133 15.05 25.88 32.56
N ASP A 134 14.31 26.98 32.72
CA ASP A 134 14.61 28.26 32.09
C ASP A 134 16.06 28.70 32.37
N LYS A 135 16.58 28.40 33.57
CA LYS A 135 17.98 28.70 33.95
C LYS A 135 19.00 27.90 33.16
N PHE A 136 18.71 26.62 32.93
CA PHE A 136 19.60 25.76 32.13
C PHE A 136 19.62 26.23 30.67
N MET A 137 18.46 26.59 30.12
CA MET A 137 18.37 27.06 28.73
C MET A 137 18.99 28.43 28.51
N GLU A 138 18.90 29.31 29.51
CA GLU A 138 19.61 30.58 29.54
C GLU A 138 21.12 30.35 29.51
N LYS A 139 21.66 29.56 30.45
CA LYS A 139 23.09 29.20 30.49
C LYS A 139 23.56 28.47 29.23
N TYR A 140 22.73 27.58 28.70
CA TYR A 140 23.01 26.88 27.45
C TYR A 140 23.10 27.83 26.26
N SER A 141 22.18 28.79 26.17
CA SER A 141 22.18 29.81 25.11
C SER A 141 23.38 30.74 25.24
N GLU A 142 23.69 31.23 26.44
CA GLU A 142 24.88 32.04 26.71
C GLU A 142 26.17 31.31 26.32
N ARG A 143 26.22 30.00 26.60
CA ARG A 143 27.37 29.18 26.27
C ARG A 143 27.50 28.94 24.78
N LEU A 144 26.41 28.64 24.08
CA LEU A 144 26.41 28.55 22.61
C LEU A 144 26.86 29.87 21.97
N ASP A 145 26.41 31.01 22.50
CA ASP A 145 26.83 32.33 22.02
C ASP A 145 28.34 32.54 22.22
N SER A 146 28.88 32.09 23.36
CA SER A 146 30.32 32.13 23.64
C SER A 146 31.12 31.25 22.67
N LEU A 147 30.63 30.04 22.35
CA LEU A 147 31.28 29.12 21.42
C LEU A 147 31.27 29.65 19.98
N LEU A 148 30.18 30.29 19.57
CA LEU A 148 30.09 30.96 18.27
C LEU A 148 31.06 32.14 18.19
N LYS A 149 31.11 32.98 19.23
CA LYS A 149 32.05 34.12 19.31
C LYS A 149 33.52 33.68 19.31
N ARG A 150 33.82 32.49 19.84
CA ARG A 150 35.17 31.89 19.85
C ARG A 150 35.49 31.11 18.58
N GLU A 151 34.59 31.10 17.59
CA GLU A 151 34.72 30.35 16.32
C GLU A 151 34.95 28.84 16.50
N ILE A 152 34.52 28.28 17.64
CA ILE A 152 34.62 26.84 17.92
C ILE A 152 33.52 26.07 17.16
N ILE A 153 32.39 26.72 16.91
CA ILE A 153 31.25 26.20 16.13
C ILE A 153 30.91 27.17 15.01
N THR A 154 30.40 26.65 13.90
CA THR A 154 29.92 27.47 12.77
C THR A 154 28.52 28.03 13.06
N GLU A 155 28.09 29.01 12.26
CA GLU A 155 26.74 29.59 12.36
C GLU A 155 25.65 28.54 12.07
N ASP A 156 25.87 27.66 11.09
CA ASP A 156 24.98 26.54 10.81
C ASP A 156 24.87 25.57 11.99
N GLN A 157 26.01 25.25 12.63
CA GLN A 157 26.05 24.42 13.83
C GLN A 157 25.33 25.09 15.00
N TYR A 158 25.51 26.40 15.16
CA TYR A 158 24.83 27.17 16.19
C TYR A 158 23.31 27.14 16.02
N ILE A 159 22.81 27.36 14.80
CA ILE A 159 21.37 27.28 14.49
C ILE A 159 20.86 25.86 14.76
N LEU A 160 21.59 24.85 14.30
CA LEU A 160 21.25 23.45 14.53
C LEU A 160 21.18 23.15 16.03
N TYR A 161 22.20 23.46 16.82
CA TYR A 161 22.20 23.16 18.26
C TYR A 161 21.15 23.96 19.03
N ARG A 162 20.87 25.20 18.62
CA ARG A 162 19.89 26.04 19.30
C ARG A 162 18.44 25.62 19.03
N TYR A 163 18.14 25.12 17.84
CA TYR A 163 16.76 24.91 17.37
C TYR A 163 16.42 23.46 16.99
N ASP A 164 17.40 22.60 16.76
CA ASP A 164 17.16 21.19 16.44
C ASP A 164 16.61 20.44 17.64
N HIS A 165 15.45 19.85 17.43
CA HIS A 165 14.68 19.21 18.47
C HIS A 165 15.34 17.90 18.96
N GLU A 166 15.90 17.10 18.06
CA GLU A 166 16.52 15.81 18.43
C GLU A 166 17.77 16.04 19.27
N LEU A 167 18.56 17.05 18.90
CA LEU A 167 19.74 17.47 19.65
C LEU A 167 19.37 18.02 21.02
N ARG A 168 18.34 18.87 21.13
CA ARG A 168 17.83 19.33 22.44
C ARG A 168 17.36 18.19 23.33
N SER A 169 16.65 17.20 22.77
CA SER A 169 16.23 16.02 23.50
C SER A 169 17.44 15.19 23.98
N PHE A 170 18.44 15.02 23.12
CA PHE A 170 19.70 14.37 23.48
C PHE A 170 20.43 15.09 24.62
N ILE A 171 20.52 16.42 24.55
CA ILE A 171 21.15 17.27 25.57
C ILE A 171 20.45 17.11 26.92
N ASN A 172 19.11 17.19 26.94
CA ASN A 172 18.33 16.99 28.15
C ASN A 172 18.48 15.58 28.72
N ASN A 173 18.44 14.55 27.87
CA ASN A 173 18.64 13.17 28.30
C ASN A 173 20.06 12.95 28.86
N TYR A 174 21.08 13.53 28.23
CA TYR A 174 22.46 13.47 28.70
C TYR A 174 22.59 14.14 30.08
N ARG A 175 22.00 15.33 30.25
CA ARG A 175 21.97 16.04 31.54
C ARG A 175 21.37 15.19 32.65
N VAL A 176 20.17 14.64 32.41
CA VAL A 176 19.44 13.82 33.38
C VAL A 176 20.17 12.53 33.71
N THR A 177 20.78 11.89 32.71
CA THR A 177 21.47 10.59 32.89
C THR A 177 22.76 10.75 33.70
N ASN A 178 23.42 11.90 33.59
CA ASN A 178 24.69 12.17 34.29
C ASN A 178 24.52 13.04 35.53
N ASP A 179 23.27 13.28 35.98
CA ASP A 179 22.92 14.10 37.15
C ASP A 179 23.57 15.49 37.14
N LEU A 180 23.61 16.12 35.96
CA LEU A 180 24.22 17.43 35.78
C LEU A 180 23.19 18.53 36.07
N GLU A 181 23.42 19.32 37.12
CA GLU A 181 22.66 20.55 37.35
C GLU A 181 22.99 21.61 36.29
N GLU A 182 24.27 21.66 35.87
CA GLU A 182 24.78 22.56 34.84
C GLU A 182 25.79 21.83 33.94
N LEU A 183 25.93 22.29 32.70
CA LEU A 183 26.99 21.84 31.81
C LEU A 183 28.18 22.81 31.94
N ASP A 184 29.28 22.33 32.50
CA ASP A 184 30.56 23.03 32.51
C ASP A 184 31.27 22.94 31.14
N GLU A 185 32.45 23.56 30.98
CA GLU A 185 33.14 23.57 29.68
C GLU A 185 33.44 22.15 29.17
N ASP A 186 33.81 21.25 30.08
CA ASP A 186 34.17 19.87 29.77
C ASP A 186 32.94 19.02 29.43
N GLY A 187 31.83 19.19 30.17
CA GLY A 187 30.54 18.56 29.87
C GLY A 187 29.97 18.99 28.52
N PHE A 188 30.10 20.27 28.16
CA PHE A 188 29.77 20.75 26.81
C PHE A 188 30.66 20.09 25.74
N ALA A 189 31.97 20.05 25.95
CA ALA A 189 32.90 19.45 25.00
C ALA A 189 32.65 17.95 24.80
N GLU A 190 32.41 17.21 25.88
CA GLU A 190 32.08 15.79 25.82
C GLU A 190 30.74 15.55 25.11
N MET A 191 29.73 16.37 25.41
CA MET A 191 28.43 16.33 24.76
C MET A 191 28.54 16.57 23.25
N PHE A 192 29.31 17.58 22.81
CA PHE A 192 29.56 17.82 21.39
C PHE A 192 30.31 16.67 20.72
N ARG A 193 31.27 16.06 21.43
CA ARG A 193 31.96 14.86 20.93
C ARG A 193 30.97 13.72 20.70
N LYS A 194 30.06 13.49 21.66
CA LYS A 194 29.03 12.44 21.55
C LYS A 194 28.02 12.73 20.43
N ILE A 195 27.66 13.99 20.20
CA ILE A 195 26.82 14.41 19.08
C ILE A 195 27.51 14.07 17.75
N LYS A 196 28.77 14.48 17.57
CA LYS A 196 29.55 14.18 16.36
C LYS A 196 29.74 12.67 16.14
N GLU A 197 30.01 11.92 17.20
CA GLU A 197 30.12 10.46 17.13
C GLU A 197 28.79 9.79 16.75
N ARG A 198 27.66 10.35 17.18
CA ARG A 198 26.33 9.88 16.79
C ARG A 198 26.03 10.19 15.33
N GLU A 199 26.28 11.42 14.89
CA GLU A 199 26.13 11.81 13.48
C GLU A 199 26.98 10.92 12.56
N LYS A 200 28.25 10.70 12.94
CA LYS A 200 29.15 9.82 12.19
C LYS A 200 28.61 8.41 12.09
N ARG A 201 28.12 7.83 13.19
CA ARG A 201 27.49 6.49 13.19
C ARG A 201 26.26 6.44 12.29
N ILE A 202 25.39 7.45 12.34
CA ILE A 202 24.20 7.51 11.48
C ILE A 202 24.61 7.55 9.99
N ILE A 203 25.66 8.30 9.65
CA ILE A 203 26.18 8.35 8.28
C ILE A 203 26.75 6.99 7.87
N GLU A 204 27.55 6.36 8.74
CA GLU A 204 28.13 5.03 8.52
C GLU A 204 27.01 3.98 8.32
N GLU A 205 26.04 3.90 9.22
CA GLU A 205 24.88 3.00 9.12
C GLU A 205 24.05 3.23 7.84
N LYS A 206 23.77 4.49 7.50
CA LYS A 206 23.06 4.82 6.25
C LYS A 206 23.88 4.41 5.04
N SER A 207 25.20 4.63 5.05
CA SER A 207 26.07 4.23 3.95
C SER A 207 26.09 2.73 3.74
N GLU A 208 26.20 1.94 4.82
CA GLU A 208 26.12 0.48 4.76
C GLU A 208 24.75 -0.01 4.26
N ALA A 209 23.66 0.62 4.72
CA ALA A 209 22.32 0.32 4.25
C ALA A 209 22.17 0.59 2.73
N TYR A 210 22.69 1.72 2.24
CA TYR A 210 22.68 2.04 0.81
C TYR A 210 23.54 1.05 0.01
N GLU A 211 24.72 0.68 0.49
CA GLU A 211 25.55 -0.32 -0.17
C GLU A 211 24.87 -1.68 -0.27
N ASN A 212 24.17 -2.10 0.78
CA ASN A 212 23.40 -3.33 0.78
C ASN A 212 22.22 -3.26 -0.20
N GLN A 213 21.49 -2.15 -0.25
CA GLN A 213 20.43 -1.94 -1.25
C GLN A 213 20.97 -1.99 -2.68
N ILE A 214 22.10 -1.32 -2.95
CA ILE A 214 22.76 -1.35 -4.26
C ILE A 214 23.16 -2.78 -4.63
N ARG A 215 23.65 -3.56 -3.66
CA ARG A 215 24.04 -4.96 -3.86
C ARG A 215 22.84 -5.84 -4.23
N GLU A 216 21.71 -5.69 -3.54
CA GLU A 216 20.47 -6.42 -3.85
C GLU A 216 19.92 -6.02 -5.24
N ILE A 217 19.85 -4.73 -5.55
CA ILE A 217 19.44 -4.24 -6.88
C ILE A 217 20.33 -4.83 -7.98
N LYS A 218 21.65 -4.92 -7.76
CA LYS A 218 22.59 -5.54 -8.71
C LYS A 218 22.33 -7.04 -8.89
N LYS A 219 22.02 -7.78 -7.82
CA LYS A 219 21.66 -9.20 -7.90
C LYS A 219 20.38 -9.39 -8.71
N ASP A 220 19.34 -8.60 -8.43
CA ASP A 220 18.07 -8.69 -9.13
C ASP A 220 18.20 -8.28 -10.60
N THR A 221 18.97 -7.24 -10.90
CA THR A 221 19.29 -6.85 -12.28
C THR A 221 20.00 -7.98 -13.03
N THR A 222 20.88 -8.73 -12.36
CA THR A 222 21.59 -9.87 -12.97
C THR A 222 20.63 -11.03 -13.24
N ARG A 223 19.77 -11.37 -12.27
CA ARG A 223 18.72 -12.38 -12.43
C ARG A 223 17.76 -12.05 -13.57
N GLU A 224 17.31 -10.80 -13.67
CA GLU A 224 16.45 -10.34 -14.74
C GLU A 224 17.14 -10.38 -16.11
N LYS A 225 18.44 -10.05 -16.18
CA LYS A 225 19.23 -10.22 -17.42
C LYS A 225 19.32 -11.69 -17.85
N ASP A 226 19.56 -12.60 -16.91
CA ASP A 226 19.63 -14.03 -17.21
C ASP A 226 18.27 -14.59 -17.63
N ARG A 227 17.18 -14.18 -16.96
CA ARG A 227 15.80 -14.51 -17.34
C ARG A 227 15.46 -13.98 -18.73
N ASN A 228 15.83 -12.74 -19.06
CA ASN A 228 15.63 -12.18 -20.39
C ASN A 228 16.45 -12.91 -21.47
N ARG A 229 17.66 -13.38 -21.15
CA ARG A 229 18.44 -14.23 -22.07
C ARG A 229 17.75 -15.56 -22.34
N GLN A 230 17.24 -16.23 -21.30
CA GLN A 230 16.49 -17.48 -21.45
C GLN A 230 15.20 -17.27 -22.26
N LEU A 231 14.45 -16.20 -21.98
CA LEU A 231 13.25 -15.85 -22.75
C LEU A 231 13.58 -15.57 -24.22
N SER A 232 14.70 -14.89 -24.50
CA SER A 232 15.16 -14.65 -25.87
C SER A 232 15.51 -15.95 -26.59
N GLN A 233 16.21 -16.86 -25.93
CA GLN A 233 16.53 -18.19 -26.48
C GLN A 233 15.26 -18.99 -26.77
N ASN A 234 14.35 -19.12 -25.79
CA ASN A 234 13.07 -19.80 -25.97
C ASN A 234 12.24 -19.18 -27.10
N ASN A 235 12.22 -17.85 -27.22
CA ASN A 235 11.54 -17.16 -28.32
C ASN A 235 12.16 -17.48 -29.69
N THR A 236 13.49 -17.62 -29.78
CA THR A 236 14.13 -18.04 -31.03
C THR A 236 13.85 -19.50 -31.38
N GLU A 237 13.79 -20.39 -30.38
CA GLU A 237 13.42 -21.80 -30.58
C GLU A 237 11.96 -21.95 -31.01
N MET A 238 11.04 -21.29 -30.30
CA MET A 238 9.62 -21.25 -30.69
C MET A 238 9.42 -20.69 -32.09
N LYS A 239 10.21 -19.69 -32.52
CA LYS A 239 10.14 -19.19 -33.90
C LYS A 239 10.60 -20.24 -34.92
N LYS A 240 11.65 -21.00 -34.62
CA LYS A 240 12.12 -22.10 -35.49
C LYS A 240 11.09 -23.23 -35.56
N GLU A 241 10.51 -23.61 -34.43
CA GLU A 241 9.47 -24.64 -34.36
C GLU A 241 8.19 -24.20 -35.10
N ASN A 242 7.72 -22.98 -34.87
CA ASN A 242 6.59 -22.42 -35.62
C ASN A 242 6.85 -22.36 -37.13
N LYS A 243 8.09 -22.10 -37.55
CA LYS A 243 8.45 -22.15 -38.97
C LYS A 243 8.34 -23.57 -39.52
N LYS A 244 8.89 -24.57 -38.81
CA LYS A 244 8.77 -25.99 -39.20
C LYS A 244 7.32 -26.45 -39.25
N LEU A 245 6.51 -26.12 -38.26
CA LEU A 245 5.09 -26.44 -38.23
C LEU A 245 4.33 -25.80 -39.39
N LYS A 246 4.64 -24.54 -39.75
CA LYS A 246 4.06 -23.90 -40.94
C LYS A 246 4.48 -24.58 -42.24
N GLU A 247 5.74 -24.98 -42.36
CA GLU A 247 6.25 -25.74 -43.51
C GLU A 247 5.53 -27.10 -43.60
N GLU A 248 5.38 -27.82 -42.49
CA GLU A 248 4.66 -29.09 -42.41
C GLU A 248 3.18 -28.93 -42.78
N GLN A 249 2.49 -27.93 -42.22
CA GLN A 249 1.11 -27.61 -42.59
C GLN A 249 0.97 -27.30 -44.07
N SER A 250 1.89 -26.50 -44.64
CA SER A 250 1.86 -26.18 -46.07
C SER A 250 2.03 -27.43 -46.95
N MET A 251 2.91 -28.36 -46.56
CA MET A 251 3.10 -29.61 -47.28
C MET A 251 1.88 -30.53 -47.21
N LEU A 252 1.18 -30.56 -46.08
CA LEU A 252 -0.07 -31.32 -45.92
C LEU A 252 -1.19 -30.73 -46.78
N VAL A 253 -1.34 -29.40 -46.78
CA VAL A 253 -2.32 -28.69 -47.63
C VAL A 253 -2.04 -28.93 -49.12
N ASP A 254 -0.78 -28.91 -49.54
CA ASP A 254 -0.41 -29.21 -50.92
C ASP A 254 -0.67 -30.67 -51.33
N LYS A 255 -0.57 -31.60 -50.37
CA LYS A 255 -0.92 -33.02 -50.59
C LYS A 255 -2.43 -33.20 -50.73
N THR A 256 -3.23 -32.59 -49.85
CA THR A 256 -4.70 -32.68 -49.91
C THR A 256 -5.23 -32.04 -51.19
N ALA A 257 -4.71 -30.86 -51.58
CA ALA A 257 -5.08 -30.20 -52.83
C ALA A 257 -4.75 -31.04 -54.08
N ARG A 258 -3.61 -31.77 -54.08
CA ARG A 258 -3.27 -32.71 -55.16
C ARG A 258 -4.23 -33.90 -55.21
N GLN A 259 -4.59 -34.46 -54.05
CA GLN A 259 -5.54 -35.56 -53.95
C GLN A 259 -6.93 -35.13 -54.45
N GLU A 260 -7.40 -33.94 -54.09
CA GLU A 260 -8.67 -33.39 -54.59
C GLU A 260 -8.68 -33.25 -56.11
N LYS A 261 -7.61 -32.71 -56.70
CA LYS A 261 -7.48 -32.61 -58.16
C LYS A 261 -7.50 -33.99 -58.84
N PHE A 262 -6.84 -34.98 -58.26
CA PHE A 262 -6.81 -36.33 -58.80
C PHE A 262 -8.17 -37.02 -58.72
N ILE A 263 -8.88 -36.90 -57.59
CA ILE A 263 -10.24 -37.42 -57.43
C ILE A 263 -11.19 -36.77 -58.44
N ASN A 264 -11.13 -35.44 -58.58
CA ASN A 264 -11.95 -34.71 -59.55
C ASN A 264 -11.65 -35.12 -60.99
N PHE A 265 -10.38 -35.40 -61.33
CA PHE A 265 -10.00 -35.91 -62.65
C PHE A 265 -10.58 -37.31 -62.93
N ILE A 266 -10.51 -38.22 -61.96
CA ILE A 266 -11.11 -39.56 -62.10
C ILE A 266 -12.63 -39.46 -62.29
N LEU A 267 -13.31 -38.63 -61.50
CA LEU A 267 -14.75 -38.42 -61.63
C LEU A 267 -15.11 -37.84 -63.00
N ALA A 268 -14.38 -36.84 -63.48
CA ALA A 268 -14.60 -36.25 -64.80
C ALA A 268 -14.38 -37.27 -65.94
N SER A 269 -13.36 -38.11 -65.84
CA SER A 269 -13.10 -39.19 -66.80
C SER A 269 -14.24 -40.21 -66.81
N PHE A 270 -14.74 -40.61 -65.64
CA PHE A 270 -15.86 -41.55 -65.54
C PHE A 270 -17.14 -40.98 -66.17
N VAL A 271 -17.44 -39.69 -65.93
CA VAL A 271 -18.56 -38.99 -66.57
C VAL A 271 -18.39 -38.93 -68.08
N PHE A 272 -17.17 -38.66 -68.58
CA PHE A 272 -16.88 -38.62 -70.01
C PHE A 272 -17.13 -39.97 -70.69
N VAL A 273 -16.66 -41.07 -70.09
CA VAL A 273 -16.92 -42.43 -70.59
C VAL A 273 -18.42 -42.76 -70.56
N ALA A 274 -19.13 -42.36 -69.50
CA ALA A 274 -20.57 -42.57 -69.41
C ALA A 274 -21.33 -41.81 -70.51
N LEU A 275 -20.93 -40.57 -70.82
CA LEU A 275 -21.51 -39.78 -71.90
C LEU A 275 -21.26 -40.40 -73.28
N ILE A 276 -20.04 -40.87 -73.55
CA ILE A 276 -19.74 -41.59 -74.80
C ILE A 276 -20.58 -42.86 -74.91
N GLY A 277 -20.67 -43.65 -73.83
CA GLY A 277 -21.49 -44.86 -73.79
C GLY A 277 -22.96 -44.56 -74.07
N LEU A 278 -23.51 -43.51 -73.46
CA LEU A 278 -24.86 -43.03 -73.74
C LEU A 278 -25.03 -42.66 -75.21
N ASN A 279 -24.09 -41.93 -75.79
CA ASN A 279 -24.17 -41.49 -77.18
C ASN A 279 -24.19 -42.68 -78.16
N ILE A 280 -23.32 -43.68 -77.95
CA ILE A 280 -23.29 -44.91 -78.75
C ILE A 280 -24.62 -45.70 -78.60
N THR A 281 -25.18 -45.76 -77.39
CA THR A 281 -26.49 -46.41 -77.19
C THR A 281 -27.62 -45.66 -77.88
N ILE A 282 -27.58 -44.32 -77.92
CA ILE A 282 -28.58 -43.50 -78.61
C ILE A 282 -28.47 -43.70 -80.13
N GLU A 283 -27.26 -43.72 -80.69
CA GLU A 283 -27.05 -43.95 -82.13
C GLU A 283 -27.56 -45.33 -82.56
N SER A 284 -27.14 -46.38 -81.84
CA SER A 284 -27.60 -47.75 -82.10
C SER A 284 -29.10 -47.93 -81.91
N LEU A 285 -29.71 -47.25 -80.94
CA LEU A 285 -31.16 -47.19 -80.79
C LEU A 285 -31.83 -46.46 -81.95
N SER A 286 -31.29 -45.35 -82.45
CA SER A 286 -31.85 -44.62 -83.59
C SER A 286 -31.81 -45.45 -84.87
N GLU A 287 -30.76 -46.26 -85.05
CA GLU A 287 -30.57 -47.12 -86.20
C GLU A 287 -31.51 -48.34 -86.16
N ALA A 288 -31.71 -48.92 -84.97
CA ALA A 288 -32.74 -49.94 -84.73
C ALA A 288 -34.18 -49.37 -84.88
N TYR A 289 -34.39 -48.09 -84.51
CA TYR A 289 -35.67 -47.40 -84.65
C TYR A 289 -36.04 -47.21 -86.13
N LYS A 290 -35.09 -46.81 -86.98
CA LYS A 290 -35.29 -46.69 -88.44
C LYS A 290 -35.70 -48.01 -89.12
N LYS A 291 -35.28 -49.16 -88.57
CA LYS A 291 -35.55 -50.48 -89.16
C LYS A 291 -36.87 -51.12 -88.73
N SER A 292 -37.48 -50.70 -87.62
CA SER A 292 -38.54 -51.49 -86.96
C SER A 292 -39.95 -50.88 -87.02
N GLY A 293 -40.13 -49.62 -87.43
CA GLY A 293 -41.46 -49.07 -87.72
C GLY A 293 -42.43 -48.96 -86.53
N TYR A 294 -41.94 -48.85 -85.29
CA TYR A 294 -42.78 -48.76 -84.08
C TYR A 294 -42.88 -47.34 -83.49
N SER A 295 -44.05 -47.03 -82.91
CA SER A 295 -44.47 -45.69 -82.42
C SER A 295 -43.62 -45.10 -81.27
N ASN A 296 -43.73 -43.77 -81.10
CA ASN A 296 -42.95 -42.85 -80.24
C ASN A 296 -42.85 -43.18 -78.72
N PHE A 297 -43.37 -44.31 -78.23
CA PHE A 297 -43.43 -44.64 -76.80
C PHE A 297 -42.27 -45.52 -76.27
N VAL A 298 -41.43 -46.07 -77.14
CA VAL A 298 -40.37 -47.04 -76.73
C VAL A 298 -39.12 -46.35 -76.17
N ILE A 299 -38.78 -45.15 -76.69
CA ILE A 299 -37.56 -44.41 -76.33
C ILE A 299 -37.55 -43.94 -74.86
N PRO A 300 -38.65 -43.40 -74.29
CA PRO A 300 -38.67 -42.99 -72.88
C PRO A 300 -38.54 -44.18 -71.92
N VAL A 301 -39.17 -45.32 -72.24
CA VAL A 301 -39.14 -46.52 -71.39
C VAL A 301 -37.73 -47.12 -71.32
N TYR A 302 -37.00 -47.12 -72.44
CA TYR A 302 -35.61 -47.57 -72.46
C TYR A 302 -34.66 -46.58 -71.77
N ALA A 303 -34.86 -45.28 -71.93
CA ALA A 303 -34.05 -44.26 -71.26
C ALA A 303 -34.24 -44.30 -69.73
N VAL A 304 -35.48 -44.48 -69.26
CA VAL A 304 -35.76 -44.64 -67.83
C VAL A 304 -35.20 -45.98 -67.31
N GLY A 305 -35.31 -47.05 -68.11
CA GLY A 305 -34.76 -48.37 -67.75
C GLY A 305 -33.23 -48.37 -67.62
N SER A 306 -32.51 -47.72 -68.54
CA SER A 306 -31.04 -47.64 -68.51
C SER A 306 -30.55 -46.81 -67.32
N ILE A 307 -31.24 -45.72 -66.96
CA ILE A 307 -30.94 -44.93 -65.76
C ILE A 307 -31.15 -45.76 -64.47
N ILE A 308 -32.24 -46.53 -64.37
CA ILE A 308 -32.50 -47.39 -63.19
C ILE A 308 -31.45 -48.50 -63.05
N ILE A 309 -31.02 -49.10 -64.17
CA ILE A 309 -29.98 -50.15 -64.17
C ILE A 309 -28.61 -49.57 -63.78
N TYR A 310 -28.30 -48.35 -64.23
CA TYR A 310 -27.05 -47.67 -63.89
C TYR A 310 -26.99 -47.27 -62.40
N ILE A 311 -28.10 -46.79 -61.83
CA ILE A 311 -28.21 -46.46 -60.40
C ILE A 311 -28.10 -47.73 -59.50
N LYS A 312 -28.57 -48.88 -59.97
CA LYS A 312 -28.53 -50.15 -59.20
C LYS A 312 -27.28 -51.01 -59.41
N GLY A 313 -26.34 -50.61 -60.27
CA GLY A 313 -25.05 -51.28 -60.44
C GLY A 313 -25.15 -52.74 -60.95
N VAL A 314 -26.18 -53.08 -61.72
CA VAL A 314 -26.36 -54.46 -62.24
C VAL A 314 -25.52 -54.65 -63.52
N PRO A 315 -24.64 -55.67 -63.59
CA PRO A 315 -23.76 -55.86 -64.74
C PRO A 315 -24.55 -56.22 -66.01
N PHE A 316 -24.34 -55.42 -67.06
CA PHE A 316 -25.05 -55.43 -68.35
C PHE A 316 -25.13 -56.82 -69.02
N PHE A 317 -24.11 -57.67 -68.81
CA PHE A 317 -24.03 -59.01 -69.41
C PHE A 317 -25.15 -59.97 -68.98
N LYS A 318 -25.67 -59.84 -67.74
CA LYS A 318 -26.77 -60.68 -67.23
C LYS A 318 -28.12 -60.33 -67.87
N ILE A 319 -28.29 -59.10 -68.32
CA ILE A 319 -29.53 -58.61 -68.92
C ILE A 319 -29.59 -59.02 -70.39
N VAL A 320 -28.47 -58.88 -71.12
CA VAL A 320 -28.39 -59.31 -72.53
C VAL A 320 -28.65 -60.80 -72.67
N THR A 321 -28.12 -61.63 -71.76
CA THR A 321 -28.39 -63.07 -71.73
C THR A 321 -29.84 -63.40 -71.40
N PHE A 322 -30.48 -62.66 -70.48
CA PHE A 322 -31.90 -62.83 -70.17
C PHE A 322 -32.81 -62.45 -71.34
N ILE A 323 -32.51 -61.35 -72.02
CA ILE A 323 -33.29 -60.86 -73.17
C ILE A 323 -33.13 -61.80 -74.38
N LYS A 324 -31.90 -62.24 -74.70
CA LYS A 324 -31.66 -63.25 -75.76
C LYS A 324 -32.47 -64.52 -75.51
N LYS A 325 -32.48 -65.01 -74.26
CA LYS A 325 -33.22 -66.22 -73.89
C LYS A 325 -34.74 -66.08 -74.03
N LYS A 326 -35.29 -64.88 -73.85
CA LYS A 326 -36.74 -64.64 -73.90
C LYS A 326 -37.26 -64.33 -75.31
N LEU A 327 -36.41 -63.80 -76.19
CA LEU A 327 -36.79 -63.40 -77.56
C LEU A 327 -36.51 -64.44 -78.65
N LYS A 328 -35.86 -65.59 -78.33
CA LYS A 328 -35.47 -66.62 -79.33
C LYS A 328 -34.75 -66.02 -80.55
N ILE A 329 -33.76 -65.18 -80.29
CA ILE A 329 -32.87 -64.62 -81.31
C ILE A 329 -31.51 -65.24 -81.05
N ASP A 330 -30.97 -66.01 -82.01
CA ASP A 330 -29.61 -66.53 -81.97
C ASP A 330 -28.57 -65.38 -81.93
#